data_AF-A0A7V0Q7E6-F1
#
_entry.id   AF-A0A7V0Q7E6-F1
#
_cell.length_a   1.000
_cell.length_b   1.000
_cell.length_c   1.000
_cell.angle_alpha   90.00
_cell.angle_beta   90.00
_cell.angle_gamma   90.00
#
_symmetry.space_group_name_H-M   'P 1'
#
loop_
_entity.id
_entity.type
_entity.pdbx_description
1 polymer ?
#
loop_
_entity_poly.entity_id
_entity_poly.type
_entity_poly.pdbx_seq_one_letter_code
_entity_poly.pdbx_strand_id
1 'polypeptide(L)'
;MSEFRSLADLLELQRVDSEIDRLLERRASLPELEHYKSAHLETEAIRRKLSEKETLLREIDLDLDRTNGELEMAETKMGQQEQRLYAGGMSAKETENLRLDVQSRRKRVRETEDRVLELLQLKETLENEAAVIRDQLAAAEAEEQRLSGIIKEAWKGIDAELARREERKT
;
A
#
# COMPACT_ATOMS: atom_id res chain seq x y z
N MET A 1 56.20 15.20 5.31
CA MET A 1 56.12 15.71 6.69
C MET A 1 56.53 17.17 6.64
N SER A 2 55.57 18.09 6.53
CA SER A 2 55.87 19.53 6.51
C SER A 2 56.35 19.93 7.91
N GLU A 3 57.60 20.37 8.02
CA GLU A 3 58.07 21.06 9.22
C GLU A 3 57.31 22.38 9.31
N PHE A 4 56.41 22.53 10.29
CA PHE A 4 55.75 23.80 10.56
C PHE A 4 56.83 24.82 10.96
N ARG A 5 57.02 25.87 10.14
CA ARG A 5 58.16 26.79 10.26
C ARG A 5 57.87 27.95 11.19
N SER A 6 56.61 28.18 11.57
CA SER A 6 56.22 29.26 12.48
C SER A 6 54.97 28.95 13.32
N LEU A 7 54.78 29.68 14.43
CA LEU A 7 53.53 29.66 15.21
C LEU A 7 52.32 30.08 14.36
N ALA A 8 52.51 30.94 13.36
CA ALA A 8 51.44 31.36 12.46
C ALA A 8 50.93 30.18 11.60
N ASP A 9 51.83 29.31 11.13
CA ASP A 9 51.48 28.13 10.33
C ASP A 9 50.61 27.15 11.14
N LEU A 10 50.94 26.96 12.42
CA LEU A 10 50.16 26.10 13.33
C LEU A 10 48.77 26.67 13.63
N LEU A 11 48.66 27.99 13.83
CA LEU A 11 47.38 28.66 14.04
C LEU A 11 46.49 28.61 12.79
N GLU A 12 47.08 28.71 11.60
CA GLU A 12 46.35 28.57 10.35
C GLU A 12 45.84 27.14 10.14
N LEU A 13 46.66 26.11 10.39
CA LEU A 13 46.23 24.72 10.34
C LEU A 13 45.09 24.44 11.32
N GLN A 14 45.23 24.89 12.58
CA GLN A 14 44.19 24.73 13.60
C GLN A 14 42.87 25.39 13.18
N ARG A 15 42.93 26.54 12.50
CA ARG A 15 41.75 27.20 11.95
C ARG A 15 41.07 26.35 10.87
N VAL A 16 41.85 25.79 9.95
CA VAL A 16 41.33 24.91 8.89
C VAL A 16 40.73 23.62 9.47
N ASP A 17 41.36 23.02 10.48
CA ASP A 17 40.82 21.86 11.20
C ASP A 17 39.47 22.17 11.85
N SER A 18 39.38 23.29 12.57
CA SER A 18 38.14 23.73 13.23
C SER A 18 37.01 24.02 12.24
N GLU A 19 37.34 24.52 11.05
CA GLU A 19 36.37 24.76 9.98
C GLU A 19 35.85 23.44 9.37
N ILE A 20 36.72 22.43 9.24
CA ILE A 20 36.34 21.09 8.78
C ILE A 20 35.44 20.39 9.79
N ASP A 21 35.77 20.45 11.09
CA ASP A 21 34.94 19.85 12.14
C ASP A 21 33.52 20.43 12.13
N ARG A 22 33.39 21.76 11.95
CA ARG A 22 32.07 22.42 11.80
C ARG A 22 31.31 21.95 10.57
N LEU A 23 32.00 21.71 9.45
CA LEU A 23 31.36 21.21 8.22
C LEU A 23 30.89 19.77 8.39
N LEU A 24 31.69 18.92 9.04
CA LEU A 24 31.32 17.53 9.36
C LEU A 24 30.13 17.48 10.32
N GLU A 25 30.12 18.32 11.36
CA GLU A 25 29.00 18.43 12.30
C GLU A 25 27.73 18.90 11.56
N ARG A 26 27.84 19.92 10.72
CA ARG A 26 26.72 20.42 9.90
C ARG A 26 26.17 19.33 8.96
N ARG A 27 27.05 18.50 8.38
CA ARG A 27 26.67 17.38 7.52
C ARG A 27 25.84 16.33 8.26
N ALA A 28 26.21 16.06 9.51
CA ALA A 28 25.56 15.06 10.37
C ALA A 28 24.27 15.56 11.03
N SER A 29 24.14 16.87 11.23
CA SER A 29 23.03 17.52 11.96
C SER A 29 22.04 18.24 11.04
N LEU A 30 21.97 17.88 9.75
CA LEU A 30 21.01 18.48 8.83
C LEU A 30 19.57 18.25 9.34
N PRO A 31 18.76 19.31 9.54
CA PRO A 31 17.39 19.16 10.03
C PRO A 31 16.50 18.34 9.09
N GLU A 32 16.83 18.34 7.79
CA GLU A 32 16.12 17.56 6.78
C GLU A 32 16.25 16.04 7.00
N LEU A 33 17.28 15.56 7.72
CA LEU A 33 17.43 14.13 8.04
C LEU A 33 16.31 13.64 8.98
N GLU A 34 15.94 14.44 9.97
CA GLU A 34 14.83 14.09 10.86
C GLU A 34 13.49 14.17 10.13
N HIS A 35 13.30 15.19 9.28
CA HIS A 35 12.10 15.27 8.45
C HIS A 35 11.98 14.08 7.49
N TYR A 36 13.08 13.67 6.85
CA TYR A 36 13.12 12.49 5.99
C TYR A 36 12.77 11.22 6.76
N LYS A 37 13.32 11.04 7.96
CA LYS A 37 13.02 9.90 8.82
C LYS A 37 11.54 9.85 9.20
N SER A 38 10.94 10.99 9.56
CA SER A 38 9.51 11.07 9.84
C SER A 38 8.66 10.74 8.62
N ALA A 39 8.97 11.31 7.45
CA ALA A 39 8.28 11.03 6.19
C ALA A 39 8.40 9.57 5.76
N HIS A 40 9.56 8.95 5.97
CA HIS A 40 9.79 7.54 5.70
C HIS A 40 8.92 6.65 6.61
N LEU A 41 8.86 6.94 7.92
CA LEU A 41 8.00 6.19 8.85
C LEU A 41 6.51 6.32 8.51
N GLU A 42 6.07 7.49 8.05
CA GLU A 42 4.71 7.72 7.58
C GLU A 42 4.42 6.90 6.31
N THR A 43 5.33 6.92 5.34
CA THR A 43 5.25 6.12 4.11
C THR A 43 5.13 4.63 4.42
N GLU A 44 5.95 4.09 5.33
CA GLU A 44 5.84 2.69 5.76
C GLU A 44 4.54 2.38 6.50
N ALA A 45 3.98 3.34 7.24
CA ALA A 45 2.67 3.17 7.87
C ALA A 45 1.54 3.13 6.84
N ILE A 46 1.57 4.01 5.84
CA ILE A 46 0.57 4.02 4.75
C ILE A 46 0.69 2.75 3.90
N ARG A 47 1.91 2.30 3.59
CA ARG A 47 2.14 1.06 2.82
C ARG A 47 1.59 -0.17 3.55
N ARG A 48 1.75 -0.24 4.87
CA ARG A 48 1.14 -1.31 5.68
C ARG A 48 -0.39 -1.28 5.61
N LYS A 49 -1.01 -0.11 5.77
CA LYS A 49 -2.47 0.05 5.63
C LYS A 49 -2.96 -0.39 4.25
N LEU A 50 -2.23 -0.04 3.19
CA LEU A 50 -2.56 -0.48 1.83
C LEU A 50 -2.49 -2.00 1.71
N SER A 51 -1.43 -2.63 2.21
CA SER A 51 -1.28 -4.08 2.20
C SER A 51 -2.38 -4.81 2.97
N GLU A 52 -2.83 -4.26 4.10
CA GLU A 52 -3.97 -4.78 4.85
C GLU A 52 -5.25 -4.72 4.02
N LYS A 53 -5.53 -3.58 3.38
CA LYS A 53 -6.70 -3.40 2.51
C LYS A 53 -6.68 -4.31 1.28
N GLU A 54 -5.52 -4.47 0.65
CA GLU A 54 -5.36 -5.39 -0.48
C GLU A 54 -5.52 -6.86 -0.08
N THR A 55 -5.19 -7.21 1.17
CA THR A 55 -5.45 -8.55 1.69
C THR A 55 -6.95 -8.79 1.88
N LEU A 56 -7.67 -7.82 2.46
CA LEU A 56 -9.12 -7.87 2.59
C LEU A 56 -9.81 -7.97 1.22
N LEU A 57 -9.35 -7.23 0.21
CA LEU A 57 -9.88 -7.32 -1.15
C LEU A 57 -9.73 -8.73 -1.73
N ARG A 58 -8.57 -9.37 -1.54
CA ARG A 58 -8.35 -10.76 -1.98
C ARG A 58 -9.28 -11.74 -1.27
N GLU A 59 -9.54 -11.53 0.03
CA GLU A 59 -10.49 -12.36 0.78
C GLU A 59 -11.92 -12.21 0.22
N ILE A 60 -12.35 -10.97 -0.07
CA ILE A 60 -13.66 -10.71 -0.69
C ILE A 60 -13.77 -11.31 -2.08
N ASP A 61 -12.71 -11.25 -2.90
CA ASP A 61 -12.68 -11.89 -4.22
C ASP A 61 -12.89 -13.42 -4.11
N LEU A 62 -12.21 -14.07 -3.17
CA LEU A 62 -12.38 -15.51 -2.92
C LEU A 62 -13.80 -15.85 -2.45
N ASP A 63 -14.37 -15.05 -1.56
CA ASP A 63 -15.75 -15.21 -1.09
C ASP A 63 -16.76 -14.99 -2.21
N LEU A 64 -16.50 -14.03 -3.10
CA LEU A 64 -17.33 -13.76 -4.27
C LEU A 64 -17.31 -14.92 -5.26
N ASP A 65 -16.12 -15.41 -5.61
CA ASP A 65 -15.94 -16.58 -6.50
C ASP A 65 -16.66 -17.80 -5.95
N ARG A 66 -16.50 -18.06 -4.65
CA ARG A 66 -17.21 -19.14 -3.97
C ARG A 66 -18.73 -18.96 -4.03
N THR A 67 -19.23 -17.78 -3.68
CA THR A 67 -20.67 -17.51 -3.63
C THR A 67 -21.30 -17.58 -5.03
N ASN A 68 -20.59 -17.10 -6.05
CA ASN A 68 -21.00 -17.24 -7.45
C ASN A 68 -21.06 -18.71 -7.89
N GLY A 69 -20.07 -19.53 -7.52
CA GLY A 69 -20.13 -20.97 -7.78
C GLY A 69 -21.31 -21.65 -7.08
N GLU A 70 -21.60 -21.26 -5.83
CA GLU A 70 -22.78 -21.75 -5.11
C GLU A 70 -24.10 -21.33 -5.80
N LEU A 71 -24.17 -20.11 -6.34
CA LEU A 71 -25.29 -19.59 -7.11
C LEU A 71 -25.51 -20.37 -8.40
N GLU A 72 -24.47 -20.54 -9.23
CA GLU A 72 -24.55 -21.28 -10.50
C GLU A 72 -25.03 -22.72 -10.29
N MET A 73 -24.52 -23.39 -9.24
CA MET A 73 -24.99 -24.73 -8.86
C MET A 73 -26.45 -24.74 -8.41
N ALA A 74 -26.90 -23.70 -7.70
CA ALA A 74 -28.28 -23.58 -7.24
C ALA A 74 -29.24 -23.32 -8.42
N GLU A 75 -28.87 -22.43 -9.34
CA GLU A 75 -29.62 -22.14 -10.57
C GLU A 75 -29.73 -23.37 -11.46
N THR A 76 -28.63 -24.09 -11.67
CA THR A 76 -28.62 -25.33 -12.46
C THR A 76 -29.59 -26.37 -11.87
N LYS A 77 -29.53 -26.59 -10.56
CA LYS A 77 -30.44 -27.53 -9.87
C LYS A 77 -31.89 -27.07 -9.93
N MET A 78 -32.15 -25.77 -9.77
CA MET A 78 -33.48 -25.19 -9.89
C MET A 78 -34.03 -25.41 -11.30
N GLY A 79 -33.26 -25.10 -12.35
CA GLY A 79 -33.65 -25.29 -13.75
C GLY A 79 -33.98 -26.75 -14.07
N GLN A 80 -33.20 -27.71 -13.54
CA GLN A 80 -33.51 -29.14 -13.68
C GLN A 80 -34.84 -29.52 -13.03
N GLN A 81 -35.13 -29.01 -11.82
CA GLN A 81 -36.41 -29.29 -11.15
C GLN A 81 -37.59 -28.62 -11.87
N GLU A 82 -37.42 -27.41 -12.37
CA GLU A 82 -38.42 -26.72 -13.18
C GLU A 82 -38.73 -27.48 -14.47
N GLN A 83 -37.69 -27.90 -15.21
CA GLN A 83 -37.87 -28.73 -16.41
C GLN A 83 -38.66 -30.01 -16.11
N ARG A 84 -38.33 -30.69 -15.00
CA ARG A 84 -39.05 -31.89 -14.57
C ARG A 84 -40.51 -31.60 -14.22
N LEU A 85 -40.78 -30.48 -13.55
CA LEU A 85 -42.14 -30.05 -13.22
C LEU A 85 -42.96 -29.76 -14.49
N TYR A 86 -42.36 -29.12 -15.49
CA TYR A 86 -43.01 -28.79 -16.76
C TYR A 86 -43.19 -30.00 -17.69
N ALA A 87 -42.28 -30.99 -17.64
CA ALA A 87 -42.39 -32.20 -18.43
C ALA A 87 -43.64 -33.04 -18.10
N GLY A 88 -44.18 -32.89 -16.87
CA GLY A 88 -45.39 -33.58 -16.44
C GLY A 88 -45.19 -35.09 -16.24
N GLY A 89 -46.28 -35.85 -16.25
CA GLY A 89 -46.26 -37.32 -16.08
C GLY A 89 -46.13 -37.81 -14.64
N MET A 90 -46.29 -36.92 -13.65
CA MET A 90 -46.23 -37.21 -12.22
C MET A 90 -47.64 -37.23 -11.61
N SER A 91 -47.83 -37.94 -10.48
CA SER A 91 -49.10 -37.90 -9.75
C SER A 91 -49.35 -36.52 -9.13
N ALA A 92 -50.61 -36.18 -8.82
CA ALA A 92 -50.95 -34.87 -8.24
C ALA A 92 -50.17 -34.55 -6.96
N LYS A 93 -49.92 -35.55 -6.11
CA LYS A 93 -49.13 -35.40 -4.87
C LYS A 93 -47.66 -35.11 -5.17
N GLU A 94 -47.07 -35.83 -6.13
CA GLU A 94 -45.67 -35.62 -6.51
C GLU A 94 -45.45 -34.27 -7.18
N THR A 95 -46.40 -33.83 -8.01
CA THR A 95 -46.40 -32.50 -8.63
C THR A 95 -46.44 -31.39 -7.58
N GLU A 96 -47.32 -31.49 -6.57
CA GLU A 96 -47.38 -30.48 -5.51
C GLU A 96 -46.10 -30.46 -4.66
N ASN A 97 -45.54 -31.62 -4.32
CA ASN A 97 -44.26 -31.71 -3.61
C ASN A 97 -43.12 -31.05 -4.42
N LEU A 98 -43.06 -31.30 -5.73
CA LEU A 98 -42.05 -30.71 -6.60
C LEU A 98 -42.24 -29.19 -6.74
N ARG A 99 -43.49 -28.71 -6.78
CA ARG A 99 -43.81 -27.27 -6.79
C ARG A 99 -43.28 -26.56 -5.54
N LEU A 100 -43.44 -27.17 -4.37
CA LEU A 100 -42.92 -26.65 -3.10
C LEU A 100 -41.39 -26.65 -3.07
N ASP A 101 -40.73 -27.71 -3.57
CA ASP A 101 -39.27 -27.76 -3.67
C ASP A 101 -38.73 -26.66 -4.61
N VAL A 102 -39.32 -26.48 -5.79
CA VAL A 102 -38.97 -25.40 -6.72
C VAL A 102 -39.12 -24.03 -6.05
N GLN A 103 -40.21 -23.80 -5.32
CA GLN A 103 -40.42 -22.55 -4.59
C GLN A 103 -39.32 -22.32 -3.53
N SER A 104 -38.95 -23.35 -2.78
CA SER A 104 -37.88 -23.28 -1.79
C SER A 104 -36.52 -22.99 -2.45
N ARG A 105 -36.21 -23.64 -3.57
CA ARG A 105 -34.99 -23.42 -4.34
C ARG A 105 -34.90 -22.01 -4.90
N ARG A 106 -35.99 -21.48 -5.47
CA ARG A 106 -36.06 -20.08 -5.92
C ARG A 106 -35.76 -19.10 -4.81
N LYS A 107 -36.27 -19.35 -3.60
CA LYS A 107 -35.94 -18.52 -2.42
C LYS A 107 -34.45 -18.54 -2.14
N ARG A 108 -33.83 -19.73 -2.15
CA ARG A 108 -32.39 -19.88 -1.89
C ARG A 108 -31.51 -19.24 -2.96
N VAL A 109 -31.90 -19.31 -4.24
CA VAL A 109 -31.23 -18.61 -5.35
C VAL A 109 -31.22 -17.13 -5.07
N ARG A 110 -32.39 -16.52 -4.79
CA ARG A 110 -32.50 -15.09 -4.44
C ARG A 110 -31.66 -14.69 -3.24
N GLU A 111 -31.70 -15.47 -2.17
CA GLU A 111 -30.86 -15.22 -0.98
C GLU A 111 -29.35 -15.25 -1.32
N THR A 112 -28.95 -16.07 -2.30
CA THR A 112 -27.55 -16.15 -2.75
C THR A 112 -27.21 -14.99 -3.69
N GLU A 113 -28.12 -14.59 -4.59
CA GLU A 113 -27.98 -13.38 -5.42
C GLU A 113 -27.81 -12.13 -4.57
N ASP A 114 -28.64 -11.96 -3.53
CA ASP A 114 -28.56 -10.85 -2.58
C ASP A 114 -27.18 -10.81 -1.90
N ARG A 115 -26.68 -11.98 -1.48
CA ARG A 115 -25.33 -12.09 -0.88
C ARG A 115 -24.22 -11.74 -1.85
N VAL A 116 -24.32 -12.14 -3.13
CA VAL A 116 -23.35 -11.74 -4.16
C VAL A 116 -23.35 -10.22 -4.33
N LEU A 117 -24.54 -9.59 -4.36
CA LEU A 117 -24.66 -8.14 -4.46
C LEU A 117 -24.04 -7.41 -3.26
N GLU A 118 -24.27 -7.90 -2.05
CA GLU A 118 -23.65 -7.37 -0.83
C GLU A 118 -22.11 -7.45 -0.89
N LEU A 119 -21.56 -8.58 -1.36
CA LEU A 119 -20.11 -8.75 -1.52
C LEU A 119 -19.54 -7.81 -2.59
N LEU A 120 -20.24 -7.60 -3.71
CA LEU A 120 -19.84 -6.64 -4.75
C LEU A 120 -19.81 -5.20 -4.23
N GLN A 121 -20.82 -4.80 -3.46
CA GLN A 121 -20.88 -3.46 -2.85
C GLN A 121 -19.76 -3.25 -1.82
N LEU A 122 -19.48 -4.28 -1.01
CA LEU A 122 -18.37 -4.24 -0.07
C LEU A 122 -17.02 -4.15 -0.81
N LYS A 123 -16.85 -4.93 -1.88
CA LYS A 123 -15.66 -4.87 -2.74
C LYS A 123 -15.44 -3.47 -3.28
N GLU A 124 -16.46 -2.86 -3.90
CA GLU A 124 -16.38 -1.50 -4.45
C GLU A 124 -15.99 -0.49 -3.38
N THR A 125 -16.55 -0.61 -2.17
CA THR A 125 -16.20 0.26 -1.04
C THR A 125 -14.72 0.13 -0.68
N LEU A 126 -14.22 -1.11 -0.54
CA LEU A 126 -12.82 -1.38 -0.22
C LEU A 126 -11.86 -0.96 -1.34
N GLU A 127 -12.25 -1.09 -2.61
CA GLU A 127 -11.48 -0.63 -3.76
C GLU A 127 -11.31 0.90 -3.76
N ASN A 128 -12.40 1.63 -3.47
CA ASN A 128 -12.37 3.08 -3.32
C ASN A 128 -11.49 3.51 -2.15
N GLU A 129 -11.58 2.85 -1.00
CA GLU A 129 -10.71 3.11 0.15
C GLU A 129 -9.23 2.84 -0.19
N ALA A 130 -8.94 1.73 -0.89
CA ALA A 130 -7.59 1.40 -1.32
C ALA A 130 -7.05 2.42 -2.33
N ALA A 131 -7.87 2.95 -3.24
CA ALA A 131 -7.49 4.01 -4.16
C ALA A 131 -7.07 5.28 -3.41
N VAL A 132 -7.85 5.72 -2.41
CA VAL A 132 -7.48 6.88 -1.57
C VAL A 132 -6.15 6.64 -0.85
N ILE A 133 -5.91 5.45 -0.31
CA ILE A 133 -4.65 5.13 0.36
C ILE A 133 -3.48 5.10 -0.63
N ARG A 134 -3.68 4.65 -1.87
CA ARG A 134 -2.64 4.71 -2.92
C ARG A 134 -2.27 6.15 -3.26
N ASP A 135 -3.24 7.04 -3.35
CA ASP A 135 -2.99 8.46 -3.59
C ASP A 135 -2.20 9.09 -2.43
N GLN A 136 -2.55 8.74 -1.19
CA GLN A 136 -1.80 9.16 0.00
C GLN A 136 -0.37 8.62 -0.01
N LEU A 137 -0.18 7.36 -0.41
CA LEU A 137 1.14 6.74 -0.51
C LEU A 137 1.99 7.45 -1.56
N ALA A 138 1.42 7.73 -2.74
CA ALA A 138 2.12 8.45 -3.81
C ALA A 138 2.55 9.86 -3.36
N ALA A 139 1.69 10.57 -2.63
CA ALA A 139 2.02 11.87 -2.06
C ALA A 139 3.15 11.79 -1.01
N ALA A 140 3.11 10.80 -0.12
CA ALA A 140 4.15 10.59 0.89
C ALA A 140 5.50 10.19 0.27
N GLU A 141 5.50 9.31 -0.73
CA GLU A 141 6.70 8.92 -1.47
C GLU A 141 7.30 10.09 -2.24
N ALA A 142 6.48 10.97 -2.81
CA ALA A 142 6.95 12.18 -3.48
C ALA A 142 7.63 13.15 -2.49
N GLU A 143 7.09 13.30 -1.28
CA GLU A 143 7.71 14.12 -0.22
C GLU A 143 9.02 13.51 0.28
N GLU A 144 9.06 12.19 0.47
CA GLU A 144 10.28 11.46 0.83
C GLU A 144 11.38 11.66 -0.23
N GLN A 145 11.02 11.56 -1.51
CA GLN A 145 11.95 11.82 -2.62
C GLN A 145 12.44 13.27 -2.65
N ARG A 146 11.55 14.23 -2.40
CA ARG A 146 11.89 15.66 -2.33
C ARG A 146 12.91 15.93 -1.22
N LEU A 147 12.68 15.40 -0.02
CA LEU A 147 13.58 15.52 1.12
C LEU A 147 14.93 14.83 0.85
N SER A 148 14.90 13.63 0.26
CA SER A 148 16.12 12.93 -0.18
C SER A 148 16.95 13.77 -1.15
N GLY A 149 16.30 14.44 -2.10
CA GLY A 149 16.96 15.34 -3.05
C GLY A 149 17.62 16.54 -2.37
N ILE A 150 16.93 17.17 -1.41
CA ILE A 150 17.46 18.30 -0.64
C ILE A 150 18.68 17.87 0.19
N ILE A 151 18.59 16.74 0.89
CA ILE A 151 19.69 16.20 1.68
C ILE A 151 20.91 15.93 0.79
N LYS A 152 20.71 15.29 -0.37
CA LYS A 152 21.79 14.99 -1.31
C LYS A 152 22.48 16.26 -1.82
N GLU A 153 21.72 17.29 -2.17
CA GLU A 153 22.30 18.55 -2.64
C GLU A 153 23.03 19.30 -1.50
N ALA A 154 22.46 19.30 -0.29
CA ALA A 154 23.12 19.86 0.88
C ALA A 154 24.45 19.16 1.20
N TRP A 155 24.47 17.82 1.18
CA TRP A 155 25.69 17.03 1.34
C TRP A 155 26.70 17.32 0.25
N LYS A 156 26.28 17.37 -1.02
CA LYS A 156 27.19 17.70 -2.13
C LYS A 156 27.85 19.07 -1.95
N GLY A 157 27.10 20.08 -1.51
CA GLY A 157 27.63 21.41 -1.20
C GLY A 157 28.63 21.40 -0.05
N ILE A 158 28.34 20.66 1.02
CA ILE A 158 29.23 20.51 2.18
C ILE A 158 30.49 19.73 1.80
N ASP A 159 30.36 18.62 1.07
CA ASP A 159 31.45 17.75 0.64
C ASP A 159 32.41 18.50 -0.31
N ALA A 160 31.88 19.37 -1.18
CA ALA A 160 32.69 20.23 -2.04
C ALA A 160 33.49 21.29 -1.26
N GLU A 161 32.90 21.87 -0.20
CA GLU A 161 33.62 22.81 0.67
C GLU A 161 34.66 22.07 1.54
N LEU A 162 34.35 20.88 2.04
CA LEU A 162 35.28 20.01 2.76
C LEU A 162 36.52 19.72 1.90
N ALA A 163 36.34 19.28 0.65
CA ALA A 163 37.45 19.00 -0.26
C ALA A 163 38.37 20.22 -0.47
N ARG A 164 37.80 21.42 -0.66
CA ARG A 164 38.57 22.67 -0.78
C ARG A 164 39.36 23.02 0.48
N ARG A 165 38.85 22.66 1.66
CA ARG A 165 39.53 22.91 2.95
C ARG A 165 40.62 21.87 3.21
N GLU A 166 40.40 20.62 2.82
CA GLU A 166 41.41 19.56 2.88
C GLU A 166 42.59 19.84 1.94
N GLU A 167 42.35 20.34 0.73
CA GLU A 167 43.40 20.77 -0.21
C GLU A 167 44.28 21.91 0.35
N ARG A 168 43.76 22.72 1.28
CA ARG A 168 44.54 23.77 1.95
C ARG A 168 45.44 23.24 3.08
N LYS A 169 45.24 22.00 3.54
CA LYS A 169 46.13 21.35 4.51
C LYS A 169 47.38 20.76 3.88
N THR A 170 47.30 20.40 2.60
CA THR A 170 48.42 19.86 1.79
C THR A 170 49.34 20.97 1.30
#